data_AF-A0A2V6UCW2-F1
#
_entry.id   AF-A0A2V6UCW2-F1
#
_cell.length_a   1.000
_cell.length_b   1.000
_cell.length_c   1.000
_cell.angle_alpha   90.00
_cell.angle_beta   90.00
_cell.angle_gamma   90.00
#
_symmetry.space_group_name_H-M   'P 1'
#
loop_
_entity.id
_entity.type
_entity.pdbx_description
1 polymer ?
#
loop_
_entity_poly.entity_id
_entity_poly.type
_entity_poly.pdbx_seq_one_letter_code
_entity_poly.pdbx_strand_id
1 'polypeptide(L)'
;MSARAVVIGAGIVSVVLAARTVNELGVSKWSLGPEQRAAHALMARVPRLVPVSVNERLVPHLATREECYVFPAGLQRAQWVLDVEAIVAREQVAGFEVVAREHGWALLRRGG
;
A
#
# COMPACT_ATOMS: atom_id res chain seq x y z
N MET A 1 25.46 36.02 -21.23
CA MET A 1 24.03 36.10 -20.83
C MET A 1 23.81 37.44 -20.12
N SER A 2 22.77 38.20 -20.46
CA SER A 2 22.48 39.46 -19.78
C SER A 2 21.86 39.20 -18.39
N ALA A 3 22.13 40.07 -17.41
CA ALA A 3 21.58 39.95 -16.06
C ALA A 3 20.03 39.85 -16.07
N ARG A 4 19.40 40.54 -17.01
CA ARG A 4 17.94 40.50 -17.22
C ARG A 4 17.46 39.11 -17.64
N ALA A 5 18.19 38.43 -18.52
CA ALA A 5 17.85 37.06 -18.92
C ALA A 5 18.01 36.07 -17.76
N VAL A 6 19.00 36.27 -16.89
CA VAL A 6 19.19 35.45 -15.67
C VAL A 6 18.04 35.65 -14.70
N VAL A 7 17.63 36.89 -14.43
CA VAL A 7 16.52 37.19 -13.52
C VAL A 7 15.19 36.65 -14.04
N ILE A 8 14.92 36.82 -15.34
CA ILE A 8 13.71 36.27 -15.97
C ILE A 8 13.71 34.74 -15.90
N GLY A 9 14.84 34.11 -16.23
CA GLY A 9 14.99 32.65 -16.13
C GLY A 9 14.79 32.13 -14.71
N ALA A 10 15.40 32.78 -13.71
CA ALA A 10 15.25 32.42 -12.31
C ALA A 10 13.80 32.59 -11.82
N GLY A 11 13.11 33.65 -12.25
CA GLY A 11 11.70 33.86 -11.93
C GLY A 11 10.79 32.77 -12.49
N ILE A 12 11.00 32.38 -13.75
CA ILE A 12 10.24 31.29 -14.39
C ILE A 12 10.47 29.97 -13.66
N VAL A 13 11.72 29.61 -13.36
CA VAL A 13 12.05 28.39 -12.60
C VAL A 13 11.42 28.40 -11.21
N SER A 14 11.45 29.53 -10.51
CA SER A 14 10.85 29.65 -9.18
C SER A 14 9.33 29.47 -9.21
N VAL A 15 8.65 30.00 -10.23
CA VAL A 15 7.20 29.80 -10.41
C VAL A 15 6.86 28.36 -10.78
N VAL A 16 7.66 27.73 -11.64
CA VAL A 16 7.47 26.32 -12.03
C VAL A 16 7.66 25.38 -10.83
N LEU A 17 8.69 25.60 -10.00
CA LEU A 17 8.91 24.81 -8.78
C LEU A 17 7.86 25.07 -7.70
N ALA A 18 7.32 26.30 -7.63
CA ALA A 18 6.23 26.65 -6.72
C ALA A 18 4.85 26.20 -7.21
N ALA A 19 4.73 25.75 -8.46
CA ALA A 19 3.46 25.26 -9.00
C ALA A 19 3.06 23.97 -8.27
N ARG A 20 1.79 23.92 -7.82
CA ARG A 20 1.23 22.74 -7.13
C ARG A 20 1.47 21.44 -7.89
N THR A 21 1.47 21.48 -9.22
CA THR A 21 1.73 20.33 -10.09
C THR A 21 3.12 19.73 -9.91
N VAL A 22 4.16 20.57 -9.78
CA VAL A 22 5.54 20.10 -9.56
C VAL A 22 5.74 19.75 -8.08
N ASN A 23 5.08 20.47 -7.17
CA ASN A 23 5.08 20.13 -5.75
C ASN A 23 4.41 18.77 -5.47
N GLU A 24 3.38 18.39 -6.24
CA GLU A 24 2.80 17.04 -6.18
C GLU A 24 3.73 15.94 -6.71
N LEU A 25 4.72 16.29 -7.53
CA LEU A 25 5.82 15.39 -7.90
C LEU A 25 6.96 15.43 -6.88
N GLY A 26 6.96 16.41 -5.97
CA GLY A 26 7.95 16.62 -4.95
C GLY A 26 7.81 15.61 -3.81
N VAL A 27 8.75 14.66 -3.75
CA VAL A 27 9.19 13.79 -2.62
C VAL A 27 8.10 12.97 -1.89
N SER A 28 6.97 13.56 -1.51
CA SER A 28 5.88 12.89 -0.78
C SER A 28 5.23 11.74 -1.56
N LYS A 29 5.08 11.84 -2.89
CA LYS A 29 4.59 10.73 -3.73
C LYS A 29 5.62 9.61 -3.95
N TRP A 30 6.91 9.90 -3.78
CA TRP A 30 7.99 8.93 -3.98
C TRP A 30 8.39 8.20 -2.70
N SER A 31 8.01 8.74 -1.54
CA SER A 31 8.17 8.07 -0.26
C SER A 31 6.92 7.25 0.07
N LEU A 32 7.12 6.03 0.57
CA LEU A 32 6.04 5.27 1.18
C LEU A 32 5.54 6.05 2.41
N GLY A 33 4.23 6.33 2.45
CA GLY A 33 3.57 6.87 3.62
C GLY A 33 3.51 5.85 4.76
N PRO A 34 3.05 6.27 5.96
CA PRO A 34 2.89 5.38 7.11
C PRO A 34 2.02 4.15 6.80
N GLU A 35 0.92 4.35 6.07
CA GLU A 35 -0.01 3.29 5.70
C GLU A 35 0.63 2.25 4.76
N GLN A 36 1.39 2.69 3.76
CA GLN A 36 2.07 1.77 2.84
C GLN A 36 3.20 1.01 3.54
N ARG A 37 3.93 1.65 4.46
CA ARG A 37 4.95 0.98 5.27
C ARG A 37 4.35 -0.07 6.20
N ALA A 38 3.21 0.23 6.82
CA ALA A 38 2.46 -0.72 7.62
C ALA A 38 2.00 -1.93 6.79
N ALA A 39 1.38 -1.69 5.63
CA ALA A 39 0.98 -2.76 4.72
C ALA A 39 2.18 -3.64 4.33
N HIS A 40 3.32 -3.02 4.00
CA HIS A 40 4.55 -3.74 3.69
C HIS A 40 5.09 -4.56 4.87
N ALA A 41 5.08 -3.99 6.08
CA ALA A 41 5.50 -4.69 7.30
C ALA A 41 4.60 -5.90 7.61
N LEU A 42 3.29 -5.76 7.43
CA LEU A 42 2.33 -6.86 7.60
C LEU A 42 2.50 -7.94 6.51
N MET A 43 2.68 -7.55 5.24
CA MET A 43 2.95 -8.50 4.15
C MET A 43 4.21 -9.34 4.42
N ALA A 44 5.27 -8.73 4.97
CA ALA A 44 6.53 -9.41 5.27
C ALA A 44 6.37 -10.52 6.32
N ARG A 45 5.31 -10.50 7.13
CA ARG A 45 5.00 -11.54 8.13
C ARG A 45 4.32 -12.77 7.51
N VAL A 46 3.76 -12.67 6.31
CA VAL A 46 3.07 -13.79 5.65
C VAL A 46 4.11 -14.73 5.02
N PRO A 47 4.14 -16.03 5.37
CA PRO A 47 5.07 -17.00 4.77
C PRO A 47 4.95 -17.04 3.24
N ARG A 48 6.08 -17.19 2.52
CA ARG A 48 6.14 -17.02 1.05
C ARG A 48 5.30 -18.01 0.24
N LEU A 49 5.20 -19.25 0.69
CA LEU A 49 4.58 -20.36 -0.05
C LEU A 49 3.18 -20.72 0.49
N VAL A 50 2.53 -19.77 1.16
CA VAL A 50 1.23 -19.99 1.78
C VAL A 50 0.17 -19.17 1.05
N PRO A 51 -1.01 -19.76 0.75
CA PRO A 51 -2.11 -19.06 0.11
C PRO A 51 -2.55 -17.84 0.91
N VAL A 52 -2.69 -16.71 0.24
CA VAL A 52 -3.08 -15.44 0.86
C VAL A 52 -4.21 -14.78 0.08
N SER A 53 -5.19 -14.23 0.79
CA SER A 53 -6.21 -13.35 0.22
C SER A 53 -5.90 -11.92 0.68
N VAL A 54 -5.73 -10.97 -0.25
CA VAL A 54 -5.25 -9.63 0.06
C VAL A 54 -6.08 -8.55 -0.61
N ASN A 55 -6.01 -7.34 -0.08
CA ASN A 55 -6.54 -6.15 -0.73
C ASN A 55 -6.06 -6.07 -2.19
N GLU A 56 -6.95 -5.70 -3.11
CA GLU A 56 -6.68 -5.62 -4.56
C GLU A 56 -5.42 -4.81 -4.90
N ARG A 57 -5.13 -3.75 -4.12
CA ARG A 57 -3.99 -2.85 -4.34
C ARG A 57 -2.65 -3.51 -4.00
N LEU A 58 -2.67 -4.61 -3.24
CA LEU A 58 -1.47 -5.34 -2.82
C LEU A 58 -1.15 -6.53 -3.73
N VAL A 59 -2.10 -7.00 -4.54
CA VAL A 59 -1.90 -8.17 -5.43
C VAL A 59 -0.68 -8.02 -6.36
N PRO A 60 -0.43 -6.87 -7.01
CA PRO A 60 0.76 -6.73 -7.85
C PRO A 60 2.08 -6.96 -7.11
N HIS A 61 2.14 -6.65 -5.81
CA HIS A 61 3.32 -6.85 -4.97
C HIS A 61 3.50 -8.31 -4.52
N LEU A 62 2.48 -9.14 -4.70
CA LEU A 62 2.44 -10.53 -4.29
C LEU A 62 2.25 -11.49 -5.46
N ALA A 63 2.27 -10.98 -6.70
CA ALA A 63 2.01 -11.73 -7.93
C ALA A 63 3.01 -12.88 -8.19
N THR A 64 4.17 -12.87 -7.53
CA THR A 64 5.13 -13.98 -7.60
C THR A 64 4.76 -15.17 -6.70
N ARG A 65 3.70 -15.06 -5.89
CA ARG A 65 3.19 -16.17 -5.08
C ARG A 65 2.31 -17.07 -5.93
N GLU A 66 2.41 -18.38 -5.71
CA GLU A 66 1.59 -19.37 -6.43
C GLU A 66 0.09 -19.19 -6.14
N GLU A 67 -0.27 -18.84 -4.90
CA GLU A 67 -1.66 -18.66 -4.49
C GLU A 67 -1.84 -17.28 -3.82
N CYS A 68 -2.30 -16.31 -4.62
CA CYS A 68 -2.68 -14.96 -4.19
C CYS A 68 -4.06 -14.62 -4.74
N TYR A 69 -4.98 -14.24 -3.86
CA TYR A 69 -6.37 -13.91 -4.21
C TYR A 69 -6.68 -12.46 -3.84
N VAL A 70 -7.59 -11.84 -4.59
CA VAL A 70 -8.18 -10.55 -4.21
C VAL A 70 -9.24 -10.81 -3.15
N PHE A 71 -9.12 -10.20 -1.97
CA PHE A 71 -10.10 -10.31 -0.90
C PHE A 71 -11.45 -9.71 -1.32
N PRO A 72 -12.60 -10.32 -0.97
CA PRO A 72 -12.78 -11.53 -0.14
C PRO A 72 -12.76 -12.87 -0.92
N ALA A 73 -12.29 -12.90 -2.17
CA ALA A 73 -12.20 -14.15 -2.91
C ALA A 73 -11.11 -15.08 -2.35
N GLY A 74 -11.29 -16.38 -2.57
CA GLY A 74 -10.30 -17.40 -2.21
C GLY A 74 -10.18 -17.69 -0.72
N LEU A 75 -11.08 -17.15 0.12
CA LEU A 75 -11.08 -17.36 1.57
C LEU A 75 -11.14 -18.82 1.99
N GLN A 76 -11.68 -19.72 1.18
CA GLN A 76 -11.69 -21.17 1.41
C GLN A 76 -10.30 -21.82 1.30
N ARG A 77 -9.36 -21.23 0.53
CA ARG A 77 -7.98 -21.72 0.34
C ARG A 77 -6.94 -20.91 1.11
N ALA A 78 -7.18 -19.61 1.29
CA ALA A 78 -6.26 -18.69 1.94
C ALA A 78 -6.00 -19.06 3.42
N GLN A 79 -4.74 -19.20 3.83
CA GLN A 79 -4.41 -19.33 5.25
C GLN A 79 -4.18 -17.98 5.93
N TRP A 80 -4.01 -16.92 5.13
CA TRP A 80 -3.78 -15.55 5.60
C TRP A 80 -4.66 -14.56 4.84
N VAL A 81 -5.11 -13.53 5.55
CA VAL A 81 -5.83 -12.40 4.98
C VAL A 81 -5.13 -11.10 5.35
N LEU A 82 -4.93 -10.20 4.38
CA LEU A 82 -4.45 -8.85 4.63
C LEU A 82 -5.31 -7.82 3.89
N ASP A 83 -6.11 -7.06 4.64
CA ASP A 83 -6.93 -5.98 4.09
C ASP A 83 -7.08 -4.84 5.10
N VAL A 84 -7.77 -3.78 4.69
CA VAL A 84 -8.16 -2.66 5.53
C VAL A 84 -9.11 -3.16 6.61
N GLU A 85 -8.87 -2.75 7.85
CA GLU A 85 -9.58 -3.20 9.04
C GLU A 85 -11.10 -3.00 8.92
N ALA A 86 -11.53 -1.86 8.38
CA ALA A 86 -12.94 -1.58 8.16
C ALA A 86 -13.62 -2.57 7.21
N ILE A 87 -12.89 -3.05 6.19
CA ILE A 87 -13.38 -4.02 5.22
C ILE A 87 -13.47 -5.40 5.85
N VAL A 88 -12.42 -5.83 6.57
CA VAL A 88 -12.44 -7.09 7.33
C VAL A 88 -13.60 -7.14 8.32
N ALA A 89 -13.81 -6.05 9.07
CA ALA A 89 -14.89 -5.96 10.05
C ALA A 89 -16.27 -6.09 9.39
N ARG A 90 -16.45 -5.52 8.19
CA ARG A 90 -17.69 -5.60 7.43
C ARG A 90 -17.95 -7.01 6.90
N GLU A 91 -16.95 -7.66 6.32
CA GLU A 91 -17.09 -8.99 5.70
C GLU A 91 -17.19 -10.13 6.73
N GLN A 92 -16.90 -9.89 8.01
CA GLN A 92 -16.98 -10.90 9.10
C GLN A 92 -16.31 -12.23 8.74
N VAL A 93 -15.01 -12.16 8.46
CA VAL A 93 -14.21 -13.29 7.94
C VAL A 93 -14.13 -14.45 8.94
N ALA A 94 -15.06 -15.39 8.84
CA ALA A 94 -15.17 -16.53 9.75
C ALA A 94 -13.99 -17.51 9.62
N GLY A 95 -13.56 -18.08 10.74
CA GLY A 95 -12.43 -19.03 10.77
C GLY A 95 -11.05 -18.36 10.70
N PHE A 96 -10.98 -17.03 10.79
CA PHE A 96 -9.74 -16.28 10.83
C PHE A 96 -9.64 -15.46 12.12
N GLU A 97 -8.46 -15.45 12.72
CA GLU A 97 -8.10 -14.67 13.88
C GLU A 97 -7.24 -13.46 13.47
N VAL A 98 -7.49 -12.30 14.09
CA VAL A 98 -6.64 -11.11 13.87
C VAL A 98 -5.34 -11.28 14.65
N VAL A 99 -4.22 -11.39 13.94
CA VAL A 99 -2.89 -11.55 14.53
C VAL A 99 -2.07 -10.26 14.55
N ALA A 100 -2.51 -9.24 13.82
CA ALA A 100 -1.93 -7.90 13.88
C ALA A 100 -2.87 -6.82 13.32
N ARG A 101 -2.70 -5.61 13.83
CA ARG A 101 -3.27 -4.38 13.27
C ARG A 101 -2.21 -3.31 13.21
N GLU A 102 -2.19 -2.56 12.12
CA GLU A 102 -1.24 -1.45 11.97
C GLU A 102 -1.78 -0.41 10.98
N HIS A 103 -1.89 0.86 11.41
CA HIS A 103 -2.33 1.99 10.58
C HIS A 103 -3.58 1.69 9.70
N GLY A 104 -4.61 1.08 10.29
CA GLY A 104 -5.88 0.77 9.61
C GLY A 104 -5.85 -0.51 8.76
N TRP A 105 -4.74 -1.25 8.75
CA TRP A 105 -4.65 -2.58 8.17
C TRP A 105 -4.85 -3.65 9.23
N ALA A 106 -5.44 -4.77 8.83
CA ALA A 106 -5.58 -5.97 9.65
C ALA A 106 -4.96 -7.18 8.93
N LEU A 107 -4.10 -7.89 9.65
CA LEU A 107 -3.55 -9.17 9.24
C LEU A 107 -4.23 -10.28 10.03
N LEU A 108 -4.82 -11.23 9.31
CA LEU A 108 -5.52 -12.35 9.88
C LEU A 108 -4.85 -13.66 9.47
N ARG A 109 -4.92 -14.64 10.36
CA ARG A 109 -4.46 -16.01 10.14
C ARG A 109 -5.65 -16.94 10.30
N ARG A 110 -5.74 -17.98 9.48
CA ARG A 110 -6.76 -19.02 9.66
C ARG A 110 -6.54 -19.73 10.99
N GLY A 111 -7.58 -19.81 11.82
CA GLY A 111 -7.61 -20.64 13.01
C GLY A 111 -7.72 -22.12 12.60
N GLY A 112 -6.89 -22.97 13.20
CA GLY A 112 -6.96 -24.42 13.01
C GLY A 112 -8.19 -25.04 13.67
#